data_AF-A0A1F8TMX2-F1
#
_entry.id   AF-A0A1F8TMX2-F1
#
_cell.length_a   1.000
_cell.length_b   1.000
_cell.length_c   1.000
_cell.angle_alpha   90.00
_cell.angle_beta   90.00
_cell.angle_gamma   90.00
#
_symmetry.space_group_name_H-M   'P 1'
#
loop_
_entity.id
_entity.type
_entity.pdbx_description
1 polymer ?
#
loop_
_entity_poly.entity_id
_entity_poly.type
_entity_poly.pdbx_seq_one_letter_code
_entity_poly.pdbx_strand_id
1 'polypeptide(L)' 'TDSLEKIGEFWDKHDFTEFDDPSAPDVEFHVTVAIPVEPDLLSEIEALAHLRGISAETLVNLWLKEKVVELKAG' A
#
# COMPACT_ATOMS: atom_id res chain seq x y z
N THR A 1 15.48 -23.46 -13.34
CA THR A 1 14.73 -23.19 -12.11
C THR A 1 15.60 -22.33 -11.24
N ASP A 2 15.36 -21.03 -11.27
CA ASP A 2 16.08 -20.08 -10.44
C ASP A 2 15.46 -20.11 -9.03
N SER A 3 16.31 -20.25 -8.01
CA SER A 3 15.88 -20.17 -6.62
C SER A 3 15.59 -18.72 -6.25
N LEU A 4 14.71 -18.50 -5.27
CA LEU A 4 14.44 -17.15 -4.75
C LEU A 4 15.72 -16.43 -4.31
N GLU A 5 16.66 -17.17 -3.75
CA GLU A 5 17.98 -16.68 -3.36
C GLU A 5 18.79 -16.14 -4.54
N LYS A 6 18.81 -16.85 -5.69
CA LYS A 6 19.50 -16.38 -6.90
C LYS A 6 18.87 -15.11 -7.49
N ILE A 7 17.55 -14.96 -7.37
CA ILE A 7 16.84 -13.76 -7.80
C ILE A 7 17.24 -12.57 -6.91
N GLY A 8 17.37 -12.79 -5.59
CA GLY A 8 17.86 -11.79 -4.65
C GLY A 8 19.30 -11.36 -4.94
N GLU A 9 20.23 -12.31 -5.07
CA GLU A 9 21.65 -12.04 -5.37
C GLU A 9 21.86 -11.25 -6.67
N PHE A 10 20.96 -11.43 -7.64
CA PHE A 10 20.96 -10.67 -8.88
C PHE A 10 20.61 -9.20 -8.60
N TRP A 11 19.50 -8.93 -7.92
CA TRP A 11 19.06 -7.56 -7.60
C TRP A 11 19.95 -6.84 -6.57
N ASP A 12 20.69 -7.57 -5.72
CA ASP A 12 21.70 -6.96 -4.84
C ASP A 12 22.86 -6.32 -5.61
N LYS A 13 23.09 -6.73 -6.86
CA LYS A 13 24.19 -6.27 -7.71
C LYS A 13 23.75 -5.40 -8.89
N HIS A 14 22.45 -5.29 -9.11
CA HIS A 14 21.85 -4.64 -10.27
C HIS A 14 20.86 -3.57 -9.84
N ASP A 15 20.95 -2.39 -10.47
CA ASP A 15 19.98 -1.32 -10.24
C ASP A 15 18.76 -1.51 -11.15
N PHE A 16 17.56 -1.28 -10.62
CA PHE A 16 16.33 -1.42 -11.41
C PHE A 16 16.33 -0.51 -12.64
N THR A 17 16.95 0.67 -12.55
CA THR A 17 17.07 1.63 -13.66
C THR A 17 17.91 1.11 -14.83
N GLU A 18 18.75 0.09 -14.65
CA GLU A 18 19.53 -0.54 -15.73
C GLU A 18 18.65 -1.27 -16.76
N PHE A 19 17.42 -1.60 -16.38
CA PHE A 19 16.46 -2.34 -17.19
C PHE A 19 15.25 -1.50 -17.59
N ASP A 20 15.27 -0.19 -17.28
CA ASP A 20 14.19 0.71 -17.63
C ASP A 20 14.13 0.93 -19.16
N ASP A 21 12.92 0.99 -19.71
CA ASP A 21 12.71 1.18 -21.14
C ASP A 21 12.64 2.69 -21.45
N PRO A 22 13.63 3.28 -22.16
CA PRO A 22 13.64 4.71 -22.45
C PRO A 22 12.49 5.17 -23.34
N SER A 23 11.78 4.23 -23.98
CA SER A 23 10.60 4.50 -24.80
C SER A 23 9.28 4.40 -24.02
N ALA A 24 9.31 3.88 -22.79
CA ALA A 24 8.16 3.88 -21.90
C ALA A 24 7.97 5.29 -21.30
N PRO A 25 6.73 5.81 -21.25
CA PRO A 25 6.46 7.07 -20.60
C PRO A 25 6.57 6.95 -19.08
N ASP A 26 7.19 7.94 -18.45
CA ASP A 26 7.19 8.08 -17.00
C ASP A 26 5.76 8.19 -16.47
N VAL A 27 5.47 7.46 -15.39
CA VAL A 27 4.18 7.57 -14.70
C VAL A 27 4.34 8.49 -13.50
N GLU A 28 3.73 9.67 -13.57
CA GLU A 28 3.65 10.59 -12.43
C GLU A 28 2.47 10.24 -11.53
N PHE A 29 2.78 9.82 -10.31
CA PHE A 29 1.77 9.62 -9.27
C PHE A 29 1.76 10.82 -8.31
N HIS A 30 0.59 11.41 -8.12
CA HIS A 30 0.38 12.49 -7.17
C HIS A 30 -0.37 11.97 -5.95
N VAL A 31 0.32 11.84 -4.82
CA VAL A 31 -0.33 11.56 -3.54
C VAL A 31 -0.92 12.87 -3.02
N THR A 32 -2.23 13.03 -3.17
CA THR A 32 -2.91 14.27 -2.77
C THR A 32 -3.04 14.42 -1.26
N VAL A 33 -3.21 13.31 -0.54
CA VAL A 33 -3.29 13.25 0.92
C VAL A 33 -2.82 11.87 1.38
N ALA A 34 -1.98 11.84 2.42
CA ALA A 34 -1.60 10.61 3.11
C ALA A 34 -1.72 10.80 4.63
N ILE A 35 -2.23 9.79 5.32
CA ILE A 35 -2.24 9.73 6.78
C ILE A 35 -1.40 8.50 7.16
N PRO A 36 -0.26 8.67 7.85
CA PRO A 36 0.53 7.54 8.29
C PRO A 36 -0.25 6.74 9.35
N VAL A 37 -0.19 5.42 9.23
CA VAL A 37 -0.77 4.45 10.16
C VAL A 37 0.36 3.60 10.72
N GLU A 38 0.31 3.29 12.01
CA GLU A 38 1.31 2.43 12.64
C GLU A 38 1.31 1.04 11.97
N PRO A 39 2.49 0.41 11.73
CA PRO A 39 2.59 -0.84 10.97
C PRO A 39 1.76 -2.00 11.54
N ASP A 40 1.78 -2.15 12.87
CA ASP A 40 1.03 -3.22 13.55
C ASP A 40 -0.48 -2.98 13.42
N LEU A 41 -0.92 -1.73 13.56
CA LEU A 41 -2.31 -1.34 13.36
C LEU A 41 -2.74 -1.57 11.90
N LEU A 42 -1.92 -1.18 10.93
CA LEU A 42 -2.21 -1.43 9.52
C LEU A 42 -2.37 -2.93 9.24
N SER A 43 -1.51 -3.77 9.81
CA SER A 43 -1.58 -5.22 9.67
C SER A 43 -2.92 -5.79 10.19
N GLU A 44 -3.40 -5.29 11.33
CA GLU A 44 -4.71 -5.68 11.87
C GLU A 44 -5.87 -5.20 10.97
N ILE A 45 -5.78 -3.97 10.45
CA ILE A 45 -6.77 -3.40 9.54
C ILE A 45 -6.86 -4.21 8.25
N GLU A 46 -5.73 -4.59 7.67
CA GLU A 46 -5.65 -5.40 6.46
C GLU A 46 -6.28 -6.78 6.68
N ALA A 47 -5.99 -7.42 7.81
CA ALA A 47 -6.61 -8.70 8.17
C ALA A 47 -8.14 -8.59 8.25
N LEU A 48 -8.65 -7.53 8.89
CA LEU A 48 -10.09 -7.27 9.01
C LEU A 48 -10.74 -6.93 7.66
N ALA A 49 -10.06 -6.16 6.83
CA ALA A 49 -10.53 -5.78 5.50
C ALA A 49 -10.61 -7.01 4.58
N HIS A 50 -9.58 -7.87 4.62
CA HIS A 50 -9.53 -9.12 3.87
C HIS A 50 -10.66 -10.08 4.26
N LEU A 51 -10.94 -10.24 5.56
CA LEU A 51 -12.08 -11.04 6.04
C LEU A 51 -13.44 -10.52 5.53
N ARG A 52 -13.53 -9.22 5.24
CA ARG A 52 -14.74 -8.56 4.71
C ARG A 52 -14.76 -8.47 3.18
N GLY A 53 -13.70 -8.89 2.50
CA GLY A 53 -13.58 -8.81 1.04
C GLY A 53 -13.47 -7.37 0.50
N ILE A 54 -12.95 -6.44 1.30
CA ILE A 54 -12.75 -5.02 0.92
C ILE A 54 -11.30 -4.59 1.11
N SER A 55 -10.92 -3.44 0.55
CA SER A 55 -9.59 -2.86 0.79
C SER A 55 -9.47 -2.24 2.19
N ALA A 56 -8.24 -2.21 2.73
CA ALA A 56 -7.93 -1.50 3.96
C ALA A 56 -8.34 -0.02 3.88
N GLU A 57 -8.08 0.64 2.74
CA GLU A 57 -8.52 2.01 2.46
C GLU A 57 -10.04 2.17 2.61
N THR A 58 -10.83 1.25 2.05
CA THR A 58 -12.29 1.30 2.15
C THR A 58 -12.74 1.16 3.60
N LEU A 59 -12.15 0.22 4.34
CA LEU A 59 -12.48 -0.03 5.74
C LEU A 59 -12.17 1.20 6.61
N VAL A 60 -10.98 1.77 6.46
CA VAL A 60 -10.56 3.00 7.17
C VAL A 60 -11.53 4.16 6.88
N ASN A 61 -11.88 4.37 5.61
CA ASN A 61 -12.81 5.43 5.24
C ASN A 61 -14.21 5.25 5.86
N LEU A 62 -14.71 4.02 5.96
CA LEU A 62 -15.99 3.74 6.61
C LEU A 62 -15.95 4.08 8.10
N TRP A 63 -14.93 3.61 8.82
CA TRP A 63 -14.76 3.91 10.24
C TRP A 63 -14.59 5.40 10.51
N LEU A 64 -13.78 6.11 9.71
CA LEU A 64 -13.62 7.56 9.86
C LEU A 64 -14.93 8.30 9.63
N LYS A 65 -15.74 7.90 8.64
CA LYS A 65 -17.07 8.48 8.42
C LYS A 65 -17.99 8.26 9.63
N GLU A 66 -18.03 7.04 10.16
CA GLU A 66 -18.80 6.71 11.37
C GLU A 66 -18.38 7.58 12.55
N LYS A 67 -17.06 7.68 12.83
CA LYS A 67 -16.53 8.52 13.92
C LYS A 67 -16.82 10.00 13.75
N VAL A 68 -16.73 10.53 12.53
CA VAL A 68 -17.08 11.93 12.26
C VAL A 68 -18.57 12.19 12.51
N VAL A 69 -19.46 11.24 12.19
CA VAL A 69 -20.89 11.37 12.47
C VAL A 69 -21.16 11.33 13.97
N GLU A 70 -20.58 10.36 14.68
CA GLU A 70 -20.69 10.24 16.15
C GLU A 70 -20.29 11.55 16.85
N LEU A 71 -19.14 12.13 16.48
CA LEU A 71 -18.60 13.35 17.09
C LEU A 71 -19.40 14.62 16.76
N LYS A 72 -20.19 14.63 15.68
CA LYS A 72 -21.06 15.77 15.33
C LYS A 72 -22.43 15.69 15.98
N ALA A 73 -22.84 14.50 16.42
CA ALA A 73 -24.14 14.25 17.01
C ALA A 73 -24.14 14.41 18.56
N GLY A 74 -22.97 14.45 19.19
CA GLY A 74 -22.78 14.75 20.62
C GLY A 74 -22.37 16.20 20.84
#